data_AF-A0A5C5VL62-F1
#
_entry.id   AF-A0A5C5VL62-F1
#
_cell.length_a   1.000
_cell.length_b   1.000
_cell.length_c   1.000
_cell.angle_alpha   90.00
_cell.angle_beta   90.00
_cell.angle_gamma   90.00
#
_symmetry.space_group_name_H-M   'P 1'
#
loop_
_entity.id
_entity.type
_entity.pdbx_description
1 polymer ?
#
loop_
_entity_poly.entity_id
_entity_poly.type
_entity_poly.pdbx_seq_one_letter_code
_entity_poly.pdbx_strand_id
1 'polypeptide(L)'
;MNEQEAENPYASPNVDEIVEVLPDSEEETNREFRLRVGKIVGDSPLSLPEVCLYCADDIVDDYSRRMCAKFHRLRLLEALPPLSFRVYYSICSNCVINADLWRRRRDKALYFVIGSGGGAVVLLILFGRLGMLDAGFSLVALLGMVAVGFFFRMAYCESCVPKPPELESYEEQTMKIVGHGWNFIQRFR
;
A
#
# COMPACT_ATOMS: atom_id res chain seq x y z
N MET A 1 8.25 -19.85 43.92
CA MET A 1 7.91 -18.53 43.38
C MET A 1 8.37 -18.52 41.94
N ASN A 2 7.44 -18.63 41.00
CA ASN A 2 7.76 -18.44 39.58
C ASN A 2 7.66 -16.95 39.31
N GLU A 3 8.81 -16.30 39.15
CA GLU A 3 8.88 -14.97 38.55
C GLU A 3 8.47 -15.14 37.09
N GLN A 4 7.25 -14.69 36.74
CA GLN A 4 6.95 -14.39 35.34
C GLN A 4 7.84 -13.21 34.97
N GLU A 5 8.80 -13.45 34.07
CA GLU A 5 9.56 -12.41 33.40
C GLU A 5 8.56 -11.35 32.90
N ALA A 6 8.75 -10.10 33.34
CA ALA A 6 7.95 -8.98 32.89
C ALA A 6 8.07 -8.89 31.36
N GLU A 7 6.98 -9.19 30.67
CA GLU A 7 6.86 -9.04 29.22
C GLU A 7 7.26 -7.60 28.89
N ASN A 8 8.33 -7.44 28.11
CA ASN A 8 8.89 -6.13 27.81
C ASN A 8 7.80 -5.24 27.18
N PRO A 9 7.40 -4.11 27.80
CA PRO A 9 6.34 -3.24 27.27
C PRO A 9 6.72 -2.58 25.94
N TYR A 10 7.99 -2.68 25.53
CA TYR A 10 8.50 -2.21 24.23
C TYR A 10 8.60 -3.33 23.18
N ALA A 11 8.15 -4.56 23.48
CA ALA A 11 8.21 -5.71 22.56
C ALA A 11 6.99 -5.85 21.64
N SER A 12 6.03 -4.92 21.66
CA SER A 12 5.08 -4.85 20.55
C SER A 12 5.83 -4.27 19.35
N PRO A 13 5.88 -4.96 18.20
CA PRO A 13 6.40 -4.35 16.99
C PRO A 13 5.54 -3.10 16.75
N ASN A 14 6.16 -1.93 16.80
CA ASN A 14 5.52 -0.67 16.43
C ASN A 14 5.27 -0.73 14.91
N VAL A 15 4.17 -1.36 14.53
CA VAL A 15 3.71 -1.50 13.15
C VAL A 15 3.03 -0.19 12.77
N ASP A 16 3.44 0.40 11.65
CA ASP A 16 2.76 1.57 11.09
C ASP A 16 1.28 1.21 10.82
N GLU A 17 0.35 2.03 11.32
CA GLU A 17 -1.09 1.73 11.31
C GLU A 17 -1.81 2.69 10.36
N ILE A 18 -2.74 2.17 9.56
CA ILE A 18 -3.58 2.99 8.67
C ILE A 18 -5.03 2.79 9.08
N VAL A 19 -5.67 3.86 9.56
CA VAL A 19 -7.03 3.83 10.12
C VAL A 19 -7.92 4.82 9.38
N GLU A 20 -9.17 4.45 9.14
CA GLU A 20 -10.21 5.36 8.61
C GLU A 20 -10.71 6.27 9.75
N VAL A 21 -10.89 7.56 9.46
CA VAL A 21 -11.13 8.58 10.50
C VAL A 21 -12.41 9.36 10.24
N LEU A 22 -13.22 9.55 11.30
CA LEU A 22 -14.43 10.36 11.26
C LEU A 22 -14.10 11.86 11.42
N PRO A 23 -14.88 12.77 10.80
CA PRO A 23 -14.61 14.22 10.80
C PRO A 23 -14.46 14.83 12.21
N ASP A 24 -15.19 14.31 13.19
CA ASP A 24 -15.28 14.90 14.53
C ASP A 24 -14.09 14.55 15.45
N SER A 25 -13.18 13.69 14.98
CA SER A 25 -11.97 13.31 15.75
C SER A 25 -10.76 14.22 15.48
N GLU A 26 -10.98 15.31 14.74
CA GLU A 26 -9.97 16.29 14.30
C GLU A 26 -9.60 17.33 15.40
N GLU A 27 -10.32 17.38 16.52
CA GLU A 27 -10.42 18.62 17.34
C GLU A 27 -9.22 19.01 18.23
N GLU A 28 -8.18 18.21 18.45
CA GLU A 28 -7.14 18.57 19.44
C GLU A 28 -5.74 18.96 18.91
N THR A 29 -5.48 19.03 17.60
CA THR A 29 -4.11 19.37 17.13
C THR A 29 -3.99 20.05 15.76
N ASN A 30 -4.77 21.10 15.51
CA ASN A 30 -4.66 21.91 14.28
C ASN A 30 -3.56 23.00 14.39
N ARG A 31 -2.38 22.78 13.78
CA ARG A 31 -1.38 23.81 13.38
C ARG A 31 -1.06 23.75 11.86
N GLU A 32 -0.09 24.47 11.28
CA GLU A 32 0.11 24.62 9.80
C GLU A 32 1.37 23.94 9.16
N PHE A 33 1.26 23.33 7.96
CA PHE A 33 2.30 22.50 7.30
C PHE A 33 2.66 23.10 5.94
N ARG A 34 3.82 22.69 5.41
CA ARG A 34 4.24 23.01 4.04
C ARG A 34 4.76 21.77 3.32
N LEU A 35 4.29 21.55 2.08
CA LEU A 35 4.85 20.59 1.14
C LEU A 35 6.08 21.18 0.47
N ARG A 36 7.19 20.42 0.45
CA ARG A 36 8.42 20.80 -0.24
C ARG A 36 8.96 19.61 -1.00
N VAL A 37 8.67 19.53 -2.31
CA VAL A 37 9.23 18.54 -3.25
C VAL A 37 9.30 17.12 -2.66
N GLY A 38 8.16 16.44 -2.54
CA GLY A 38 8.07 15.08 -2.01
C GLY A 38 8.40 14.94 -0.51
N LYS A 39 8.69 16.05 0.20
CA LYS A 39 8.83 16.11 1.66
C LYS A 39 7.65 16.85 2.29
N ILE A 40 7.15 16.31 3.39
CA ILE A 40 6.19 16.93 4.31
C ILE A 40 6.98 17.39 5.54
N VAL A 41 7.06 18.70 5.76
CA VAL A 41 7.82 19.31 6.87
C VAL A 41 6.87 19.57 8.04
N GLY A 42 7.23 19.14 9.26
CA GLY A 42 6.40 19.12 10.49
C GLY A 42 5.91 20.49 10.97
N ASP A 43 4.96 20.67 11.91
CA ASP A 43 4.05 19.81 12.71
C ASP A 43 2.65 20.48 12.67
N SER A 44 1.62 19.83 12.09
CA SER A 44 0.36 20.48 11.66
C SER A 44 -0.70 19.51 11.06
N PRO A 45 -1.89 19.91 10.56
CA PRO A 45 -2.60 19.24 9.47
C PRO A 45 -2.24 19.77 8.08
N LEU A 46 -2.11 18.83 7.17
CA LEU A 46 -2.11 19.10 5.74
C LEU A 46 -3.61 19.05 5.55
N SER A 47 -4.26 20.17 5.26
CA SER A 47 -5.70 20.18 4.99
C SER A 47 -5.95 19.48 3.65
N LEU A 48 -5.72 18.18 3.65
CA LEU A 48 -6.04 17.21 2.63
C LEU A 48 -7.35 16.44 2.92
N PRO A 49 -8.27 16.87 3.82
CA PRO A 49 -9.67 16.45 3.72
C PRO A 49 -10.28 16.82 2.37
N GLU A 50 -9.87 17.98 1.84
CA GLU A 50 -10.52 18.61 0.69
C GLU A 50 -9.85 18.28 -0.64
N VAL A 51 -8.67 17.63 -0.66
CA VAL A 51 -7.94 17.32 -1.90
C VAL A 51 -7.47 15.87 -1.88
N CYS A 52 -7.72 15.15 -2.97
CA CYS A 52 -7.32 13.76 -3.13
C CYS A 52 -5.79 13.61 -3.22
N LEU A 53 -5.20 12.74 -2.39
CA LEU A 53 -3.76 12.46 -2.35
C LEU A 53 -3.18 11.95 -3.69
N TYR A 54 -4.02 11.31 -4.52
CA TYR A 54 -3.56 10.62 -5.74
C TYR A 54 -3.80 11.43 -7.02
N CYS A 55 -5.00 11.99 -7.20
CA CYS A 55 -5.30 12.75 -8.42
C CYS A 55 -5.16 14.27 -8.25
N ALA A 56 -5.05 14.76 -7.01
CA ALA A 56 -5.06 16.17 -6.67
C ALA A 56 -6.36 16.92 -6.98
N ASP A 57 -7.46 16.20 -7.26
CA ASP A 57 -8.79 16.81 -7.42
C ASP A 57 -9.36 17.19 -6.05
N ASP A 58 -10.20 18.23 -6.05
CA ASP A 58 -10.96 18.59 -4.86
C ASP A 58 -12.00 17.51 -4.53
N ILE A 59 -12.16 17.23 -3.24
CA ILE A 59 -13.15 16.30 -2.71
C ILE A 59 -14.48 17.02 -2.64
N VAL A 60 -15.38 16.66 -3.55
CA VAL A 60 -16.74 17.23 -3.63
C VAL A 60 -17.80 16.19 -3.25
N ASP A 61 -17.38 14.95 -2.99
CA ASP A 61 -18.23 13.78 -2.89
C ASP A 61 -18.24 13.16 -1.48
N ASP A 62 -19.44 12.80 -1.03
CA ASP A 62 -19.68 12.14 0.28
C ASP A 62 -19.10 10.72 0.36
N TYR A 63 -18.73 10.13 -0.79
CA TYR A 63 -18.13 8.79 -0.89
C TYR A 63 -16.60 8.79 -0.85
N SER A 64 -15.99 9.94 -0.63
CA SER A 64 -14.56 10.05 -0.38
C SER A 64 -14.17 9.34 0.91
N ARG A 65 -12.95 8.77 0.94
CA ARG A 65 -12.41 8.14 2.15
C ARG A 65 -11.39 9.04 2.79
N ARG A 66 -11.53 9.25 4.10
CA ARG A 66 -10.58 9.98 4.93
C ARG A 66 -9.79 8.99 5.76
N MET A 67 -8.47 9.04 5.62
CA MET A 67 -7.55 8.08 6.19
C MET A 67 -6.53 8.79 7.05
N CYS A 68 -6.04 8.11 8.09
CA CYS A 68 -4.93 8.54 8.92
C CYS A 68 -3.85 7.46 8.92
N ALA A 69 -2.66 7.81 8.42
CA ALA A 69 -1.48 6.98 8.56
C ALA A 69 -0.73 7.39 9.83
N LYS A 70 -0.55 6.44 10.75
CA LYS A 70 0.22 6.59 11.98
C LYS A 70 1.59 5.95 11.79
N PHE A 71 2.64 6.76 11.86
CA PHE A 71 4.02 6.31 11.77
C PHE A 71 4.66 6.30 13.15
N HIS A 72 5.21 5.16 13.55
CA HIS A 72 5.90 5.01 14.83
C HIS A 72 7.41 4.87 14.60
N ARG A 73 8.22 5.68 15.27
CA ARG A 73 9.69 5.62 15.17
C ARG A 73 10.36 5.59 16.53
N LEU A 74 11.29 4.65 16.67
CA LEU A 74 12.15 4.50 17.84
C LEU A 74 13.38 5.41 17.67
N ARG A 75 13.66 6.21 18.69
CA ARG A 75 14.90 7.01 18.75
C ARG A 75 15.95 6.28 19.58
N LEU A 76 16.39 5.12 19.07
CA LEU A 76 17.29 4.21 19.78
C LEU A 76 18.64 4.85 20.14
N LEU A 77 19.14 5.78 19.32
CA LEU A 77 20.43 6.45 19.54
C LEU A 77 20.37 7.58 20.59
N GLU A 78 19.18 8.11 20.89
CA GLU A 78 19.01 9.31 21.72
C GLU A 78 18.40 9.00 23.11
N ALA A 79 18.06 7.73 23.38
CA ALA A 79 17.33 7.29 24.58
C ALA A 79 16.04 8.09 24.86
N LEU A 80 15.46 8.68 23.81
CA LEU A 80 14.24 9.48 23.88
C LEU A 80 13.00 8.60 23.67
N PRO A 81 11.82 9.02 24.20
CA PRO A 81 10.58 8.32 23.96
C PRO A 81 10.28 8.24 22.44
N PRO A 82 9.61 7.16 22.00
CA PRO A 82 9.24 6.99 20.60
C PRO A 82 8.39 8.16 20.13
N LEU A 83 8.60 8.57 18.88
CA LEU A 83 7.76 9.57 18.23
C LEU A 83 6.68 8.85 17.45
N SER A 84 5.45 9.34 17.59
CA SER A 84 4.31 8.92 16.77
C SER A 84 3.83 10.12 15.95
N PHE A 85 3.75 9.93 14.64
CA PHE A 85 3.28 10.95 13.72
C PHE A 85 2.00 10.49 13.06
N ARG A 86 1.09 11.43 12.79
CA ARG A 86 -0.18 11.16 12.14
C ARG A 86 -0.29 11.99 10.87
N VAL A 87 -0.65 11.34 9.78
CA VAL A 87 -0.83 11.98 8.48
C VAL A 87 -2.24 11.70 8.02
N TYR A 88 -3.07 12.74 8.05
CA TYR A 88 -4.42 12.70 7.55
C TYR A 88 -4.43 13.01 6.06
N TYR A 89 -5.16 12.21 5.27
CA TYR A 89 -5.28 12.36 3.82
C TYR A 89 -6.63 11.84 3.32
N SER A 90 -7.06 12.34 2.16
CA SER A 90 -8.29 11.89 1.51
C SER A 90 -8.07 11.23 0.17
N ILE A 91 -9.01 10.38 -0.19
CA ILE A 91 -9.09 9.67 -1.45
C ILE A 91 -10.48 9.93 -2.05
N CYS A 92 -10.54 10.54 -3.24
CA CYS A 92 -11.82 10.74 -3.94
C CYS A 92 -12.44 9.40 -4.34
N SER A 93 -13.77 9.34 -4.47
CA SER A 93 -14.46 8.10 -4.86
C SER A 93 -13.95 7.51 -6.17
N ASN A 94 -13.58 8.35 -7.14
CA ASN A 94 -13.04 7.88 -8.42
C ASN A 94 -11.71 7.13 -8.23
N CYS A 95 -10.80 7.63 -7.38
CA CYS A 95 -9.56 6.93 -7.04
C CYS A 95 -9.84 5.63 -6.28
N VAL A 96 -10.83 5.60 -5.37
CA VAL A 96 -11.25 4.39 -4.67
C VAL A 96 -11.78 3.34 -5.66
N ILE A 97 -12.70 3.73 -6.54
CA ILE A 97 -13.31 2.83 -7.55
C ILE A 97 -12.23 2.28 -8.48
N ASN A 98 -11.33 3.13 -8.97
CA ASN A 98 -10.25 2.70 -9.84
C ASN A 98 -9.28 1.75 -9.12
N ALA A 99 -8.95 2.00 -7.85
CA ALA A 99 -8.16 1.09 -7.04
C ALA A 99 -8.82 -0.29 -6.94
N ASP A 100 -10.12 -0.34 -6.67
CA ASP A 100 -10.87 -1.59 -6.57
C ASP A 100 -10.95 -2.33 -7.92
N LEU A 101 -11.10 -1.61 -9.03
CA LEU A 101 -11.05 -2.20 -10.37
C LEU A 101 -9.68 -2.82 -10.66
N TRP A 102 -8.59 -2.14 -10.32
CA TRP A 102 -7.24 -2.67 -10.48
C TRP A 102 -6.99 -3.89 -9.60
N ARG A 103 -7.42 -3.87 -8.33
CA ARG A 103 -7.37 -5.04 -7.42
C ARG A 103 -8.14 -6.22 -7.98
N ARG A 104 -9.38 -6.03 -8.46
CA ARG A 104 -10.16 -7.10 -9.09
C ARG A 104 -9.50 -7.66 -10.35
N ARG A 105 -8.85 -6.81 -11.16
CA ARG A 105 -8.12 -7.25 -12.36
C ARG A 105 -6.86 -8.03 -11.99
N ARG A 106 -6.14 -7.60 -10.96
CA ARG A 106 -5.04 -8.34 -10.34
C ARG A 106 -5.55 -9.72 -9.90
N ASP A 107 -6.55 -9.79 -9.05
CA ASP A 107 -7.04 -11.08 -8.52
C ASP A 107 -7.42 -12.06 -9.62
N LYS A 108 -8.09 -11.59 -10.67
CA LYS A 108 -8.36 -12.40 -11.88
C LYS A 108 -7.08 -12.94 -12.51
N ALA A 109 -6.07 -12.09 -12.71
CA ALA A 109 -4.80 -12.52 -13.29
C ALA A 109 -4.06 -13.51 -12.35
N LEU A 110 -4.15 -13.34 -11.03
CA LEU A 110 -3.59 -14.27 -10.04
C LEU A 110 -4.21 -15.66 -10.18
N TYR A 111 -5.54 -15.74 -10.29
CA TYR A 111 -6.24 -17.01 -10.50
C TYR A 111 -5.79 -17.72 -11.77
N PHE A 112 -5.54 -16.98 -12.86
CA PHE A 112 -5.00 -17.57 -14.10
C PHE A 112 -3.56 -18.09 -13.92
N VAL A 113 -2.70 -17.37 -13.19
CA VAL A 113 -1.33 -17.84 -12.88
C VAL A 113 -1.38 -19.12 -12.05
N ILE A 114 -2.17 -19.15 -10.97
CA ILE A 114 -2.30 -20.33 -10.10
C ILE A 114 -2.91 -21.50 -10.87
N GLY A 115 -3.97 -21.25 -11.64
CA GLY A 115 -4.66 -22.26 -12.45
C GLY A 115 -3.78 -22.87 -13.53
N SER A 116 -2.99 -22.04 -14.23
CA SER A 116 -2.04 -22.52 -15.25
C SER A 116 -0.91 -23.36 -14.65
N GLY A 117 -0.38 -22.98 -13.47
CA GLY A 117 0.61 -23.76 -12.74
C GLY A 117 0.06 -25.12 -12.29
N GLY A 118 -1.09 -25.13 -11.62
CA GLY A 118 -1.76 -26.38 -11.22
C GLY A 118 -2.10 -27.27 -12.42
N GLY A 119 -2.63 -26.69 -13.49
CA GLY A 119 -2.94 -27.39 -14.74
C GLY A 119 -1.71 -28.00 -15.41
N ALA A 120 -0.59 -27.28 -15.47
CA ALA A 120 0.66 -27.77 -16.01
C ALA A 120 1.19 -28.99 -15.24
N VAL A 121 1.11 -28.98 -13.91
CA VAL A 121 1.52 -30.11 -13.06
C VAL A 121 0.64 -31.34 -13.32
N VAL A 122 -0.68 -31.16 -13.36
CA VAL A 122 -1.62 -32.26 -13.65
C VAL A 122 -1.37 -32.85 -15.04
N LEU A 123 -1.14 -32.00 -16.04
CA LEU A 123 -0.84 -32.44 -17.41
C LEU A 123 0.48 -33.20 -17.49
N LEU A 124 1.56 -32.74 -16.84
CA LEU A 124 2.82 -33.47 -16.78
C LEU A 124 2.65 -34.88 -16.18
N ILE A 125 1.88 -35.01 -15.09
CA ILE A 125 1.59 -36.30 -14.47
C ILE A 125 0.82 -37.20 -15.44
N LEU A 126 -0.20 -36.66 -16.11
CA LEU A 126 -1.06 -37.41 -17.02
C LEU A 126 -0.29 -37.89 -18.26
N PHE A 127 0.48 -37.02 -18.90
CA PHE A 127 1.32 -37.36 -20.06
C PHE A 127 2.48 -38.30 -19.70
N GLY A 128 3.03 -38.17 -18.48
CA GLY A 128 4.02 -39.11 -17.95
C GLY A 128 3.46 -40.53 -17.77
N ARG A 129 2.20 -40.65 -17.34
CA ARG A 129 1.51 -41.95 -17.24
C ARG A 129 1.16 -42.56 -18.60
N LEU A 130 0.91 -41.73 -19.60
CA LEU A 130 0.55 -42.16 -20.97
C LEU A 130 1.77 -42.43 -21.86
N GLY A 131 2.99 -42.18 -21.40
CA GLY A 131 4.21 -42.33 -22.21
C GLY A 131 4.33 -41.33 -23.37
N MET A 132 3.59 -40.21 -23.29
CA MET A 132 3.50 -39.18 -24.33
C MET A 132 4.17 -37.86 -23.88
N LEU A 133 5.34 -37.96 -23.26
CA LEU A 133 6.01 -36.82 -22.62
C LEU A 133 6.33 -35.69 -23.62
N ASP A 134 6.77 -36.00 -24.84
CA ASP A 134 7.16 -34.98 -25.83
C ASP A 134 5.99 -34.07 -26.23
N ALA A 135 4.79 -34.63 -26.39
CA ALA A 135 3.57 -33.86 -26.64
C ALA A 135 3.12 -33.07 -25.39
N GLY A 136 3.28 -33.66 -24.20
CA GLY A 136 2.99 -33.02 -22.92
C GLY A 136 3.88 -31.80 -22.64
N PHE A 137 5.17 -31.88 -22.96
CA PHE A 137 6.13 -30.77 -22.78
C PHE A 137 5.74 -29.54 -23.59
N SER A 138 5.30 -29.72 -24.83
CA SER A 138 4.89 -28.61 -25.70
C SER A 138 3.66 -27.88 -25.15
N LEU A 139 2.68 -28.63 -24.63
CA LEU A 139 1.47 -28.08 -24.02
C LEU A 139 1.78 -27.33 -22.71
N VAL A 140 2.68 -27.87 -21.90
CA VAL A 140 3.15 -27.26 -20.64
C VAL A 140 3.95 -25.99 -20.91
N ALA A 141 4.80 -25.97 -21.94
CA ALA A 141 5.54 -24.77 -22.34
C ALA A 141 4.59 -23.65 -22.79
N LEU A 142 3.52 -23.98 -23.53
CA LEU A 142 2.49 -23.01 -23.94
C LEU A 142 1.75 -22.44 -22.73
N LEU A 143 1.34 -23.28 -21.78
CA LEU A 143 0.75 -22.82 -20.52
C LEU A 143 1.71 -21.95 -19.72
N GLY A 144 3.01 -22.28 -19.72
CA GLY A 144 4.05 -21.46 -19.09
C GLY A 144 4.15 -20.05 -19.69
N MET A 145 4.14 -19.92 -21.02
CA MET A 145 4.14 -18.61 -21.68
C MET A 145 2.90 -17.79 -21.33
N VAL A 146 1.72 -18.43 -21.30
CA VAL A 146 0.48 -17.78 -20.89
C VAL A 146 0.57 -17.31 -19.43
N ALA A 147 1.08 -18.16 -18.53
CA ALA A 147 1.28 -17.84 -17.12
C ALA A 147 2.19 -16.63 -16.93
N VAL A 148 3.30 -16.56 -17.67
CA VAL A 148 4.22 -15.41 -17.66
C VAL A 148 3.52 -14.13 -18.10
N GLY A 149 2.70 -14.19 -19.16
CA GLY A 149 1.89 -13.04 -19.59
C GLY A 149 0.93 -12.55 -18.49
N PHE A 150 0.25 -13.46 -17.80
CA PHE A 150 -0.60 -13.11 -16.66
C PHE A 150 0.18 -12.60 -15.45
N PHE A 151 1.41 -13.06 -15.24
CA PHE A 151 2.30 -12.53 -14.21
C PHE A 151 2.70 -11.08 -14.48
N PHE A 152 3.03 -10.72 -15.72
CA PHE A 152 3.27 -9.32 -16.08
C PHE A 152 2.01 -8.46 -15.91
N ARG A 153 0.84 -8.99 -16.28
CA ARG A 153 -0.44 -8.32 -16.05
C ARG A 153 -0.71 -8.09 -14.57
N MET A 154 -0.39 -9.06 -13.70
CA MET A 154 -0.43 -8.92 -12.25
C MET A 154 0.44 -7.76 -11.77
N ALA A 155 1.72 -7.77 -12.15
CA ALA A 155 2.68 -6.74 -11.76
C ALA A 155 2.25 -5.34 -12.25
N TYR A 156 1.73 -5.25 -13.47
CA TYR A 156 1.20 -4.01 -14.01
C TYR A 156 -0.01 -3.51 -13.21
N CYS A 157 -0.99 -4.38 -12.92
CA CYS A 157 -2.14 -3.99 -12.10
C CYS A 157 -1.70 -3.53 -10.72
N GLU A 158 -0.74 -4.21 -10.09
CA GLU A 158 -0.19 -3.82 -8.79
C GLU A 158 0.50 -2.45 -8.83
N SER A 159 1.18 -2.12 -9.93
CA SER A 159 1.79 -0.80 -10.11
C SER A 159 0.77 0.33 -10.28
N CYS A 160 -0.44 0.02 -10.76
CA CYS A 160 -1.53 0.99 -10.95
C CYS A 160 -2.41 1.16 -9.70
N VAL A 161 -2.32 0.25 -8.72
CA VAL A 161 -3.08 0.39 -7.46
C VAL A 161 -2.46 1.53 -6.65
N PRO A 162 -3.26 2.53 -6.20
CA PRO A 162 -2.80 3.55 -5.28
C PRO A 162 -2.24 2.90 -4.02
N LYS A 163 -0.98 3.19 -3.71
CA LYS A 163 -0.32 2.68 -2.52
C LYS A 163 -0.61 3.59 -1.33
N PRO A 164 -0.72 3.03 -0.12
CA PRO A 164 -0.78 3.86 1.06
C PRO A 164 0.49 4.73 1.16
N PRO A 165 0.40 5.90 1.83
CA PRO A 165 1.59 6.69 2.09
C PRO A 165 2.56 5.91 2.98
N GLU A 166 3.82 5.91 2.60
CA GLU A 166 4.90 5.25 3.34
C GLU A 166 5.97 6.29 3.73
N LEU A 167 6.53 6.15 4.93
CA LEU A 167 7.58 7.03 5.41
C LEU A 167 8.95 6.55 4.89
N GLU A 168 9.53 7.27 3.93
CA GLU A 168 10.84 6.96 3.31
C GLU A 168 12.01 7.38 4.20
N SER A 169 11.99 8.61 4.71
CA SER A 169 13.04 9.13 5.58
C SER A 169 12.52 10.16 6.57
N TYR A 170 13.26 10.32 7.66
CA TYR A 170 13.01 11.31 8.69
C TYR A 170 14.31 12.08 8.97
N GLU A 171 14.27 13.40 8.82
CA GLU A 171 15.37 14.32 9.11
C GLU A 171 14.87 15.37 10.11
N GLU A 172 15.23 15.23 11.39
CA GLU A 172 14.95 16.16 12.50
C GLU A 172 13.47 16.53 12.72
N GLN A 173 12.91 17.44 11.91
CA GLN A 173 11.51 17.91 11.94
C GLN A 173 10.79 17.68 10.60
N THR A 174 11.42 16.94 9.68
CA THR A 174 10.94 16.76 8.31
C THR A 174 10.75 15.28 8.00
N MET A 175 9.62 14.96 7.36
CA MET A 175 9.27 13.62 6.92
C MET A 175 9.22 13.57 5.41
N LYS A 176 9.93 12.63 4.81
CA LYS A 176 9.75 12.31 3.40
C LYS A 176 8.73 11.17 3.30
N ILE A 177 7.55 11.48 2.78
CA ILE A 177 6.46 10.53 2.61
C ILE A 177 6.31 10.25 1.13
N VAL A 178 6.37 8.98 0.74
CA VAL A 178 6.14 8.51 -0.62
C VAL A 178 4.74 7.90 -0.75
N GLY A 179 4.28 7.71 -1.98
CA GLY A 179 2.95 7.13 -2.27
C GLY A 179 1.89 8.16 -2.69
N HIS A 180 2.21 9.45 -2.70
CA HIS A 180 1.36 10.49 -3.27
C HIS A 180 1.45 10.51 -4.82
N GLY A 181 0.38 10.97 -5.48
CA GLY A 181 0.35 11.05 -6.94
C GLY A 181 1.18 12.20 -7.50
N TRP A 182 1.64 12.09 -8.75
CA TRP A 182 2.46 13.14 -9.37
C TRP A 182 1.71 14.48 -9.48
N ASN A 183 0.42 14.45 -9.83
CA ASN A 183 -0.43 15.65 -9.91
C ASN A 183 -0.52 16.36 -8.56
N PHE A 184 -0.52 15.58 -7.48
CA PHE A 184 -0.56 16.10 -6.12
C PHE A 184 0.71 16.89 -5.79
N ILE A 185 1.87 16.36 -6.15
CA ILE A 185 3.15 17.09 -6.03
C ILE A 185 3.12 18.38 -6.83
N GLN A 186 2.62 18.33 -8.08
CA GLN A 186 2.59 19.48 -8.96
C GLN A 186 1.71 20.61 -8.43
N ARG A 187 0.55 20.27 -7.86
CA ARG A 187 -0.41 21.26 -7.32
C ARG A 187 0.13 22.01 -6.11
N PHE A 188 0.93 21.35 -5.27
CA PHE A 188 1.39 21.89 -3.98
C PHE A 188 2.91 22.18 -3.95
N ARG A 189 3.55 22.33 -5.11
CA ARG A 189 4.94 22.76 -5.26
C ARG A 189 5.04 24.27 -5.47
#